data_AF-A0A7S0QR39-F1
#
_entry.id   AF-A0A7S0QR39-F1
#
_cell.length_a   1.000
_cell.length_b   1.000
_cell.length_c   1.000
_cell.angle_alpha   90.00
_cell.angle_beta   90.00
_cell.angle_gamma   90.00
#
_symmetry.space_group_name_H-M   'P 1'
#
loop_
_entity.id
_entity.type
_entity.pdbx_description
1 polymer ?
#
loop_
_entity_poly.entity_id
_entity_poly.type
_entity_poly.pdbx_seq_one_letter_code
_entity_poly.pdbx_strand_id
1 'polypeptide(L)'
;MCQQVTALCDSVQVPQSEGSQRVLIAKLEKIVKGLYGRGVRLERFGSSVCEFSTIHSDLDLTILLDDPKSGKHAVVLTAAEKHEILKKLSKSFRFQHGMRSYAVLGARVPVIKLQDPQTGLSADVTIQNDLPIYKS
;
A
#
# COMPACT_ATOMS: atom_id res chain seq x y z
N MET A 1 -13.80 -7.52 34.17
CA MET A 1 -14.00 -6.18 33.59
C MET A 1 -13.49 -6.14 32.15
N CYS A 2 -14.14 -6.85 31.22
CA CYS A 2 -13.79 -6.84 29.79
C CYS A 2 -15.05 -6.87 28.92
N GLN A 3 -16.02 -5.99 29.19
CA GLN A 3 -17.26 -5.89 28.39
C GLN A 3 -17.51 -4.50 27.80
N GLN A 4 -16.56 -3.55 27.92
CA GLN A 4 -16.77 -2.17 27.48
C GLN A 4 -16.00 -1.76 26.21
N VAL A 5 -15.21 -2.63 25.58
CA VAL A 5 -14.39 -2.25 24.41
C VAL A 5 -15.07 -2.56 23.06
N THR A 6 -16.03 -3.48 23.03
CA THR A 6 -16.64 -3.91 21.76
C THR A 6 -17.70 -2.94 21.22
N ALA A 7 -18.26 -2.05 22.05
CA ALA A 7 -19.37 -1.18 21.66
C ALA A 7 -18.96 0.13 20.95
N LEU A 8 -17.67 0.46 20.88
CA LEU A 8 -17.17 1.67 20.22
C LEU A 8 -16.80 1.45 18.74
N CYS A 9 -16.73 0.19 18.27
CA CYS A 9 -16.26 -0.14 16.91
C CYS A 9 -17.33 0.06 15.84
N ASP A 10 -18.59 -0.24 16.14
CA ASP A 10 -19.67 -0.23 15.14
C ASP A 10 -20.12 1.18 14.72
N SER A 11 -19.59 2.23 15.35
CA SER A 11 -20.01 3.62 15.14
C SER A 11 -18.97 4.49 14.41
N VAL A 12 -17.82 3.94 14.01
CA VAL A 12 -16.71 4.69 13.35
C VAL A 12 -16.40 4.20 11.93
N GLN A 13 -17.21 3.31 11.35
CA GLN A 13 -17.09 3.01 9.91
C GLN A 13 -17.87 4.05 9.09
N VAL A 14 -17.15 4.97 8.46
CA VAL A 14 -17.74 5.95 7.55
C VAL A 14 -17.77 5.36 6.13
N PRO A 15 -18.94 5.01 5.56
CA PRO A 15 -19.04 4.34 4.26
C PRO A 15 -18.44 5.14 3.07
N GLN A 16 -18.18 6.43 3.25
CA GLN A 16 -17.52 7.29 2.25
C GLN A 16 -16.01 7.01 2.08
N SER A 17 -15.33 6.51 3.12
CA SER A 17 -13.88 6.24 3.05
C SER A 17 -13.59 4.99 2.20
N GLU A 18 -14.39 3.93 2.33
CA GLU A 18 -14.20 2.67 1.60
C GLU A 18 -14.24 2.86 0.07
N GLY A 19 -15.18 3.65 -0.45
CA GLY A 19 -15.28 3.94 -1.88
C GLY A 19 -14.04 4.68 -2.40
N SER A 20 -13.61 5.73 -1.69
CA SER A 20 -12.44 6.53 -2.05
C SER A 20 -11.14 5.73 -1.96
N GLN A 21 -11.01 4.88 -0.94
CA GLN A 21 -9.87 3.97 -0.79
C GLN A 21 -9.81 2.96 -1.94
N ARG A 22 -10.94 2.36 -2.33
CA ARG A 22 -11.00 1.44 -3.48
C ARG A 22 -10.58 2.12 -4.77
N VAL A 23 -11.01 3.38 -4.99
CA VAL A 23 -10.59 4.18 -6.15
C VAL A 23 -9.08 4.42 -6.14
N LEU A 24 -8.51 4.82 -5.00
CA LEU A 24 -7.07 5.03 -4.87
C LEU A 24 -6.28 3.75 -5.12
N ILE A 25 -6.68 2.62 -4.52
CA ILE A 25 -6.02 1.33 -4.71
C ILE A 25 -6.07 0.91 -6.17
N ALA A 26 -7.22 0.99 -6.83
CA ALA A 26 -7.36 0.65 -8.24
C ALA A 26 -6.49 1.56 -9.14
N LYS A 27 -6.40 2.86 -8.81
CA LYS A 27 -5.53 3.82 -9.49
C LYS A 27 -4.05 3.43 -9.35
N LEU A 28 -3.59 3.16 -8.12
CA LEU A 28 -2.22 2.75 -7.85
C LEU A 28 -1.88 1.43 -8.53
N GLU A 29 -2.77 0.44 -8.45
CA GLU A 29 -2.58 -0.87 -9.09
C GLU A 29 -2.45 -0.74 -10.61
N LYS A 30 -3.29 0.10 -11.25
CA LYS A 30 -3.19 0.39 -12.69
C LYS A 30 -1.84 1.00 -13.07
N ILE A 31 -1.34 1.94 -12.27
CA ILE A 31 -0.04 2.59 -12.52
C ILE A 31 1.10 1.56 -12.41
N VAL A 32 1.11 0.80 -11.32
CA VAL A 32 2.15 -0.20 -11.07
C VAL A 32 2.14 -1.28 -12.16
N LYS A 33 0.97 -1.78 -12.55
CA LYS A 33 0.84 -2.74 -13.68
C LYS A 33 1.27 -2.15 -15.01
N GLY A 34 1.03 -0.85 -15.24
CA GLY A 34 1.49 -0.15 -16.44
C GLY A 34 3.01 -0.07 -16.54
N LEU A 35 3.72 0.02 -15.41
CA LEU A 35 5.18 0.14 -15.36
C LEU A 35 5.90 -1.22 -15.33
N TYR A 36 5.33 -2.21 -14.65
CA TYR A 36 6.01 -3.49 -14.35
C TYR A 36 5.28 -4.72 -14.92
N GLY A 37 4.15 -4.53 -15.62
CA GLY A 37 3.43 -5.60 -16.31
C GLY A 37 2.37 -6.30 -15.46
N ARG A 38 1.80 -7.39 -16.01
CA ARG A 38 0.66 -8.12 -15.43
C ARG A 38 1.02 -8.99 -14.21
N GLY A 39 2.30 -9.30 -14.01
CA GLY A 39 2.78 -10.08 -12.87
C GLY A 39 2.97 -9.25 -11.60
N VAL A 40 2.26 -8.12 -11.46
CA VAL A 40 2.35 -7.26 -10.29
C VAL A 40 0.98 -7.06 -9.68
N ARG A 41 0.91 -7.22 -8.36
CA ARG A 41 -0.30 -7.00 -7.56
C ARG A 41 -0.03 -6.00 -6.46
N LEU A 42 -1.08 -5.29 -6.07
CA LEU A 42 -1.07 -4.37 -4.94
C LEU A 42 -2.04 -4.91 -3.90
N GLU A 43 -1.54 -5.22 -2.72
CA GLU A 43 -2.35 -5.76 -1.62
C GLU A 43 -2.30 -4.83 -0.41
N ARG A 44 -3.41 -4.77 0.34
CA ARG A 44 -3.41 -4.11 1.65
C ARG A 44 -2.57 -4.91 2.62
N PHE A 45 -1.76 -4.22 3.42
CA PHE A 45 -0.95 -4.79 4.49
C PHE A 45 -1.22 -4.01 5.79
N GLY A 46 -0.79 -4.51 6.95
CA GLY A 46 -0.87 -3.75 8.20
C GLY A 46 -2.28 -3.55 8.78
N SER A 47 -2.45 -2.49 9.56
CA SER A 47 -3.69 -2.18 10.32
C SER A 47 -4.94 -2.00 9.45
N SER A 48 -4.77 -1.90 8.13
CA SER A 48 -5.84 -1.89 7.13
C SER A 48 -6.52 -3.27 6.93
N VAL A 49 -6.00 -4.33 7.55
CA VAL A 49 -6.67 -5.65 7.64
C VAL A 49 -7.47 -5.79 8.94
N CYS A 50 -7.25 -4.90 9.92
CA CYS A 50 -8.13 -4.75 11.07
C CYS A 50 -9.18 -3.67 10.76
N GLU A 51 -10.45 -3.89 11.09
CA GLU A 51 -11.59 -2.99 10.86
C GLU A 51 -11.55 -1.67 11.67
N PHE A 52 -10.36 -1.18 12.01
CA PHE A 52 -10.11 0.06 12.77
C PHE A 52 -9.57 1.20 11.89
N SER A 53 -9.96 1.23 10.62
CA SER A 53 -9.62 2.34 9.71
C SER A 53 -10.47 3.56 10.06
N THR A 54 -9.91 4.48 10.84
CA THR A 54 -10.51 5.81 11.00
C THR A 54 -10.42 6.57 9.67
N ILE A 55 -11.23 7.62 9.49
CA ILE A 55 -11.19 8.49 8.30
C ILE A 55 -9.82 9.15 8.03
N HIS A 56 -8.86 9.00 8.95
CA HIS A 56 -7.53 9.57 8.89
C HIS A 56 -6.40 8.51 8.92
N SER A 57 -6.71 7.21 8.93
CA SER A 57 -5.65 6.19 8.91
C SER A 57 -5.02 6.11 7.52
N ASP A 58 -3.68 6.19 7.47
CA ASP A 58 -2.91 5.96 6.25
C ASP A 58 -3.17 4.54 5.72
N LEU A 59 -3.35 4.40 4.39
CA LEU A 59 -3.48 3.09 3.74
C LEU A 59 -2.11 2.41 3.63
N ASP A 60 -1.95 1.27 4.27
CA ASP A 60 -0.74 0.46 4.13
C ASP A 60 -0.89 -0.53 2.96
N LEU A 61 0.00 -0.40 1.96
CA LEU A 61 -0.04 -1.18 0.72
C LEU A 61 1.31 -1.83 0.44
N THR A 62 1.29 -3.05 -0.07
CA THR A 62 2.48 -3.79 -0.50
C THR A 62 2.36 -4.19 -1.96
N ILE A 63 3.44 -3.99 -2.71
CA ILE A 63 3.58 -4.46 -4.08
C ILE A 63 4.15 -5.88 -4.03
N LEU A 64 3.42 -6.81 -4.64
CA LEU A 64 3.84 -8.19 -4.83
C LEU A 64 4.22 -8.40 -6.28
N LEU A 65 5.41 -8.97 -6.49
CA LEU A 65 5.93 -9.31 -7.81
C LEU A 65 5.88 -10.82 -7.98
N ASP A 66 5.11 -11.27 -8.97
CA ASP A 66 5.01 -12.67 -9.34
C ASP A 66 6.24 -13.08 -10.15
N ASP A 67 6.75 -14.26 -9.89
CA ASP A 67 7.76 -14.87 -10.76
C ASP A 67 7.06 -15.29 -12.07
N PRO A 68 7.49 -14.75 -13.23
CA PRO A 68 6.88 -15.04 -14.52
C PRO A 68 6.95 -16.51 -14.93
N LYS A 69 7.82 -17.33 -14.30
CA LYS A 69 7.96 -18.77 -14.59
C LYS A 69 7.14 -19.66 -13.69
N SER A 70 6.94 -19.30 -12.42
CA SER A 70 6.29 -20.15 -11.42
C SER A 70 4.90 -19.68 -11.00
N GLY A 71 4.51 -18.44 -11.33
CA GLY A 71 3.25 -17.83 -10.89
C GLY A 71 3.14 -17.67 -9.37
N LYS A 72 4.24 -17.90 -8.64
CA LYS A 72 4.34 -17.72 -7.19
C LYS A 72 4.90 -16.34 -6.87
N HIS A 73 4.52 -15.78 -5.73
CA HIS A 73 5.06 -14.53 -5.17
C HIS A 73 6.50 -14.73 -4.69
N ALA A 74 7.43 -14.95 -5.62
CA ALA A 74 8.74 -15.52 -5.30
C ALA A 74 9.91 -14.71 -5.86
N VAL A 75 9.67 -13.48 -6.37
CA VAL A 75 10.78 -12.62 -6.78
C VAL A 75 11.43 -12.02 -5.53
N VAL A 76 12.48 -12.66 -5.05
CA VAL A 76 13.32 -12.12 -3.96
C VAL A 76 14.17 -10.99 -4.54
N LEU A 77 13.76 -9.75 -4.26
CA LEU A 77 14.54 -8.57 -4.62
C LEU A 77 15.59 -8.27 -3.54
N THR A 78 16.78 -7.88 -3.97
CA THR A 78 17.79 -7.28 -3.09
C THR A 78 17.32 -5.93 -2.56
N ALA A 79 17.91 -5.47 -1.45
CA ALA A 79 17.61 -4.14 -0.90
C ALA A 79 17.87 -3.01 -1.91
N ALA A 80 18.92 -3.14 -2.73
CA ALA A 80 19.27 -2.17 -3.76
C ALA A 80 18.19 -2.08 -4.86
N GLU A 81 17.69 -3.22 -5.33
CA GLU A 81 16.61 -3.27 -6.32
C GLU A 81 15.30 -2.69 -5.75
N LYS A 82 14.95 -3.04 -4.50
CA LYS A 82 13.79 -2.44 -3.82
C LYS A 82 13.92 -0.92 -3.77
N HIS A 83 15.10 -0.40 -3.40
CA HIS A 83 15.34 1.04 -3.37
C HIS A 83 15.19 1.70 -4.73
N GLU A 84 15.72 1.09 -5.79
CA GLU A 84 15.62 1.62 -7.15
C GLU A 84 14.16 1.67 -7.62
N ILE A 85 13.41 0.59 -7.42
CA ILE A 85 12.00 0.50 -7.80
C ILE A 85 11.19 1.54 -7.02
N LEU A 86 11.38 1.65 -5.70
CA LEU A 86 10.67 2.65 -4.88
C LEU A 86 11.00 4.09 -5.30
N LYS A 87 12.26 4.39 -5.64
CA LYS A 87 12.65 5.71 -6.18
C LYS A 87 11.93 6.01 -7.49
N LYS A 88 11.92 5.05 -8.43
CA LYS A 88 11.27 5.22 -9.75
C LYS A 88 9.76 5.40 -9.59
N LEU A 89 9.11 4.58 -8.78
CA LEU A 89 7.68 4.67 -8.49
C LEU A 89 7.31 6.00 -7.83
N SER A 90 8.06 6.41 -6.80
CA SER A 90 7.82 7.70 -6.15
C SER A 90 7.88 8.85 -7.15
N LYS A 91 8.86 8.87 -8.06
CA LYS A 91 8.93 9.88 -9.13
C LYS A 91 7.76 9.79 -10.10
N SER A 92 7.37 8.59 -10.53
CA SER A 92 6.21 8.40 -11.41
C SER A 92 4.92 8.94 -10.77
N PHE A 93 4.64 8.58 -9.52
CA PHE A 93 3.48 9.10 -8.79
C PHE A 93 3.48 10.63 -8.72
N ARG A 94 4.64 11.24 -8.46
CA ARG A 94 4.77 12.69 -8.34
C ARG A 94 4.61 13.42 -9.67
N PHE A 95 5.38 13.02 -10.67
CA PHE A 95 5.55 13.80 -11.90
C PHE A 95 4.59 13.38 -13.01
N GLN A 96 4.12 12.13 -13.02
CA GLN A 96 3.22 11.61 -14.06
C GLN A 96 1.77 11.55 -13.61
N HIS A 97 1.52 11.41 -12.30
CA HIS A 97 0.17 11.22 -11.75
C HIS A 97 -0.27 12.29 -10.76
N GLY A 98 0.55 13.33 -10.53
CA GLY A 98 0.19 14.51 -9.74
C GLY A 98 -0.01 14.26 -8.25
N MET A 99 0.46 13.12 -7.72
CA MET A 99 0.37 12.80 -6.29
C MET A 99 1.49 13.49 -5.52
N ARG A 100 1.28 13.74 -4.22
CA ARG A 100 2.37 14.15 -3.33
C ARG A 100 3.07 12.88 -2.86
N SER A 101 4.20 12.52 -3.45
CA SER A 101 4.93 11.29 -3.09
C SER A 101 6.41 11.51 -2.84
N TYR A 102 6.97 10.73 -1.90
CA TYR A 102 8.41 10.65 -1.64
C TYR A 102 8.78 9.26 -1.09
N ALA A 103 9.98 8.78 -1.43
CA ALA A 103 10.50 7.50 -0.96
C ALA A 103 11.36 7.67 0.31
N VAL A 104 11.05 6.89 1.35
CA VAL A 104 11.81 6.77 2.60
C VAL A 104 12.57 5.44 2.55
N LEU A 105 13.86 5.52 2.19
CA LEU A 105 14.67 4.33 1.89
C LEU A 105 15.65 3.96 3.01
N GLY A 106 15.95 4.89 3.92
CA GLY A 106 16.88 4.65 5.03
C GLY A 106 16.26 3.87 6.20
N ALA A 107 14.98 3.51 6.12
CA ALA A 107 14.29 2.76 7.16
C ALA A 107 14.53 1.26 7.03
N ARG A 108 14.30 0.50 8.12
CA ARG A 108 14.36 -0.97 8.12
C ARG A 108 13.48 -1.59 7.03
N VAL A 109 12.31 -0.98 6.80
CA VAL A 109 11.41 -1.32 5.70
C VAL A 109 11.28 -0.06 4.84
N PRO A 110 11.86 -0.07 3.63
CA PRO A 110 11.71 1.03 2.69
C PRO A 110 10.24 1.21 2.25
N VAL A 111 9.77 2.46 2.25
CA VAL A 111 8.38 2.81 1.91
C VAL A 111 8.30 4.05 1.02
N ILE A 112 7.24 4.17 0.24
CA ILE A 112 6.82 5.41 -0.41
C ILE A 112 5.67 5.97 0.40
N LYS A 113 5.82 7.19 0.89
CA LYS A 113 4.69 7.94 1.44
C LYS A 113 4.03 8.71 0.31
N LEU A 114 2.73 8.53 0.13
CA LEU A 114 1.95 9.22 -0.90
C LEU A 114 0.68 9.82 -0.34
N GLN A 115 0.25 10.93 -0.95
CA GLN A 115 -1.07 11.51 -0.76
C GLN A 115 -1.69 11.80 -2.13
N ASP A 116 -2.87 11.27 -2.36
CA ASP A 116 -3.62 11.49 -3.58
C ASP A 116 -4.52 12.73 -3.44
N PRO A 117 -4.30 13.80 -4.20
CA PRO A 117 -5.08 15.04 -4.07
C PRO A 117 -6.54 14.89 -4.51
N GLN A 118 -6.88 13.87 -5.30
CA GLN A 118 -8.26 13.64 -5.74
C GLN A 118 -9.12 13.06 -4.63
N THR A 119 -8.61 12.08 -3.91
CA THR A 119 -9.33 11.45 -2.79
C THR A 119 -9.01 12.07 -1.43
N GLY A 120 -7.93 12.83 -1.33
CA GLY A 120 -7.41 13.38 -0.07
C GLY A 120 -6.70 12.34 0.81
N LEU A 121 -6.68 11.07 0.40
CA LEU A 121 -6.16 9.95 1.17
C LEU A 121 -4.63 9.84 1.08
N SER A 122 -4.05 9.38 2.18
CA SER A 122 -2.63 9.04 2.28
C SER A 122 -2.43 7.53 2.22
N ALA A 123 -1.29 7.10 1.68
CA ALA A 123 -0.89 5.70 1.67
C ALA A 123 0.62 5.52 1.83
N ASP A 124 1.02 4.47 2.54
CA ASP A 124 2.39 3.99 2.62
C ASP A 124 2.51 2.74 1.72
N VAL A 125 3.32 2.83 0.66
CA VAL A 125 3.52 1.75 -0.32
C VAL A 125 4.91 1.15 -0.16
N THR A 126 4.98 -0.14 0.10
CA THR A 126 6.24 -0.91 0.14
C THR A 126 6.28 -1.97 -0.96
N ILE A 127 7.42 -2.65 -1.10
CA ILE A 127 7.58 -3.81 -1.98
C ILE A 127 7.99 -4.98 -1.12
N GLN A 128 7.27 -6.09 -1.29
CA GLN A 128 7.41 -7.39 -0.64
C GLN A 128 8.49 -7.47 0.46
N ASN A 129 8.00 -7.55 1.70
CA ASN A 129 8.77 -7.69 2.92
C ASN A 129 8.88 -9.19 3.23
N ASP A 130 10.07 -9.72 3.53
CA ASP A 130 10.28 -11.11 3.97
C ASP A 130 9.73 -11.36 5.40
N LEU A 131 8.97 -10.41 5.95
CA LEU A 131 8.30 -10.60 7.22
C LEU A 131 7.09 -11.52 7.00
N PRO A 132 6.84 -12.47 7.92
CA PRO A 132 5.60 -13.21 7.90
C PRO A 132 4.46 -12.21 7.83
N ILE A 133 3.58 -12.39 6.85
CA ILE A 133 2.23 -11.85 6.94
C ILE A 133 1.67 -12.50 8.21
N TYR A 134 1.81 -11.83 9.36
CA TYR A 134 1.06 -12.19 10.54
C TYR A 134 -0.39 -11.97 10.11
N LYS A 135 -1.04 -13.09 9.77
CA LYS A 135 -2.49 -13.17 9.83
C LYS A 135 -2.82 -12.94 11.29
N SER A 136 -3.15 -11.70 11.62
CA SER A 136 -3.90 -11.36 12.82
C SER A 136 -5.24 -12.08 12.77
#